data_AF-A0A7C3AUU2-F1
#
_entry.id   AF-A0A7C3AUU2-F1
#
_cell.length_a   1.000
_cell.length_b   1.000
_cell.length_c   1.000
_cell.angle_alpha   90.00
_cell.angle_beta   90.00
_cell.angle_gamma   90.00
#
_symmetry.space_group_name_H-M   'P 1'
#
loop_
_entity.id
_entity.type
_entity.pdbx_description
1 polymer ?
#
loop_
_entity_poly.entity_id
_entity_poly.type
_entity_poly.pdbx_seq_one_letter_code
_entity_poly.pdbx_strand_id
1 'polypeptide(L)'
;MRFHKDILRIDCQAEADRICAFIQQQVAAMKRGGAVIGLSGGVDSALCAELCLRALGKGRVLGLVLPERESNPITTEYVTMHTQKIGLNTVTIDITSALEWFGTYEKRDQVIRAIFPEYNNQCKSKIVLPPDLLSRDAFNFFTLRIEDSDGNVKSTRLNSRSLRCIVAATNTKQRTRMMHLYYYAEMNNYLVCGTTNRTELVQGFFVKYGDGGVDVDPIAHLYKMQVYQLAGHLGVIDEIMERAPSPDTFSFEVTDEEMYFRIPYSTLDLLLYAWENGISVAEVCEAMGLTEEQVKRAFRDFASKYSATRYLRALPLKLEL
;
A
#
# COMPACT_ATOMS: atom_id res chain seq x y z
N MET A 1 7.86 24.63 16.45
CA MET A 1 7.06 23.66 17.23
C MET A 1 8.02 22.56 17.65
N ARG A 2 8.03 22.16 18.93
CA ARG A 2 8.91 21.10 19.43
C ARG A 2 8.37 19.74 18.96
N PHE A 3 9.23 18.82 18.56
CA PHE A 3 8.85 17.47 18.18
C PHE A 3 8.39 16.67 19.41
N HIS A 4 7.24 16.01 19.30
CA HIS A 4 6.64 15.19 20.35
C HIS A 4 5.75 14.09 19.77
N LYS A 5 5.35 13.10 20.58
CA LYS A 5 4.61 11.92 20.11
C LYS A 5 3.24 12.24 19.51
N ASP A 6 2.60 13.32 19.96
CA ASP A 6 1.31 13.76 19.43
C ASP A 6 1.38 14.68 18.20
N ILE A 7 2.56 14.87 17.59
CA ILE A 7 2.76 15.81 16.47
C ILE A 7 1.90 15.45 15.24
N LEU A 8 1.50 14.18 15.11
CA LEU A 8 0.67 13.66 14.02
C LEU A 8 -0.82 13.63 14.35
N ARG A 9 -1.26 14.16 15.50
CA ARG A 9 -2.69 14.31 15.78
C ARG A 9 -3.29 15.39 14.88
N ILE A 10 -4.48 15.12 14.36
CA ILE A 10 -5.18 16.03 13.46
C ILE A 10 -6.63 16.24 13.91
N ASP A 11 -7.23 17.33 13.43
CA ASP A 11 -8.68 17.49 13.48
C ASP A 11 -9.30 16.65 12.35
N CYS A 12 -9.77 15.45 12.68
CA CYS A 12 -10.32 14.52 11.69
C CYS A 12 -11.53 15.10 10.94
N GLN A 13 -12.33 15.95 11.58
CA GLN A 13 -13.52 16.50 10.95
C GLN A 13 -13.15 17.57 9.93
N ALA A 14 -12.33 18.54 10.34
CA ALA A 14 -11.82 19.58 9.43
C ALA A 14 -11.02 18.98 8.27
N GLU A 15 -10.22 17.95 8.53
CA GLU A 15 -9.42 17.30 7.51
C GLU A 15 -10.27 16.48 6.53
N ALA A 16 -11.28 15.76 7.01
CA ALA A 16 -12.24 15.06 6.14
C ALA A 16 -12.98 16.04 5.22
N ASP A 17 -13.40 17.20 5.74
CA ASP A 17 -14.07 18.23 4.94
C ASP A 17 -13.13 18.82 3.87
N ARG A 18 -11.85 19.06 4.23
CA ARG A 18 -10.82 19.52 3.30
C ARG A 18 -10.58 18.53 2.17
N ILE A 19 -10.51 17.23 2.48
CA ILE A 19 -10.31 16.19 1.48
C ILE A 19 -11.56 16.03 0.60
N CYS A 20 -12.76 16.11 1.17
CA CYS A 20 -14.00 16.07 0.38
C CYS A 20 -14.09 17.22 -0.62
N ALA A 21 -13.75 18.44 -0.19
CA ALA A 21 -13.68 19.60 -1.07
C ALA A 21 -12.65 19.42 -2.19
N PHE A 22 -11.48 18.85 -1.88
CA PHE A 22 -10.47 18.50 -2.87
C PHE A 22 -11.01 17.51 -3.92
N ILE A 23 -11.65 16.42 -3.49
CA ILE A 23 -12.24 15.41 -4.40
C ILE A 23 -13.27 16.08 -5.33
N GLN A 24 -14.20 16.88 -4.78
CA GLN A 24 -15.20 17.60 -5.56
C GLN A 24 -14.55 18.54 -6.59
N GLN A 25 -13.52 19.28 -6.18
CA GLN A 25 -12.79 20.18 -7.06
C GLN A 25 -12.11 19.43 -8.20
N GLN A 26 -11.44 18.32 -7.94
CA GLN A 26 -10.74 17.55 -8.99
C GLN A 26 -11.73 16.92 -9.97
N VAL A 27 -12.83 16.35 -9.48
CA VAL A 27 -13.91 15.81 -10.34
C VAL A 27 -14.45 16.90 -11.26
N ALA A 28 -14.71 18.11 -10.75
CA ALA A 28 -15.18 19.24 -11.56
C ALA A 28 -14.12 19.71 -12.57
N ALA A 29 -12.87 19.89 -12.14
CA ALA A 29 -11.77 20.37 -12.98
C ALA A 29 -11.48 19.44 -14.15
N MET A 30 -11.55 18.12 -13.91
CA MET A 30 -11.34 17.08 -14.93
C MET A 30 -12.62 16.79 -15.75
N LYS A 31 -13.73 17.47 -15.46
CA LYS A 31 -15.04 17.27 -16.12
C LYS A 31 -15.54 15.82 -16.03
N ARG A 32 -15.35 15.19 -14.88
CA ARG A 32 -15.79 13.82 -14.59
C ARG A 32 -17.11 13.78 -13.86
N GLY A 33 -17.84 12.68 -14.03
CA GLY A 33 -19.14 12.42 -13.41
C GLY A 33 -19.05 11.83 -12.01
N GLY A 34 -17.89 11.35 -11.56
CA GLY A 34 -17.77 10.57 -10.32
C GLY A 34 -16.38 9.98 -10.12
N ALA A 35 -16.26 8.98 -9.25
CA ALA A 35 -15.01 8.31 -8.94
C ALA A 35 -15.15 6.77 -8.95
N VAL A 36 -14.12 6.09 -9.43
CA VAL A 36 -13.90 4.65 -9.27
C VAL A 36 -12.79 4.44 -8.26
N ILE A 37 -12.95 3.46 -7.36
CA ILE A 37 -11.96 3.12 -6.34
C ILE A 37 -11.75 1.60 -6.26
N GLY A 38 -10.49 1.17 -6.17
CA GLY A 38 -10.15 -0.23 -5.90
C GLY A 38 -10.24 -0.53 -4.40
N LEU A 39 -10.93 -1.62 -4.04
CA LEU A 39 -11.15 -2.04 -2.67
C LEU A 39 -10.29 -3.27 -2.36
N SER A 40 -9.24 -3.07 -1.57
CA SER A 40 -8.27 -4.12 -1.19
C SER A 40 -8.56 -4.74 0.18
N GLY A 41 -9.60 -4.27 0.88
CA GLY A 41 -9.89 -4.67 2.27
C GLY A 41 -8.92 -4.11 3.30
N GLY A 42 -8.01 -3.22 2.90
CA GLY A 42 -7.16 -2.43 3.79
C GLY A 42 -7.77 -1.07 4.13
N VAL A 43 -7.27 -0.48 5.22
CA VAL A 43 -7.75 0.78 5.81
C VAL A 43 -7.71 1.96 4.83
N ASP A 44 -6.71 2.05 3.96
CA ASP A 44 -6.56 3.19 3.05
C ASP A 44 -7.69 3.22 2.01
N SER A 45 -7.99 2.06 1.41
CA SER A 45 -9.07 1.94 0.42
C SER A 45 -10.45 2.14 1.05
N ALA A 46 -10.66 1.66 2.28
CA ALA A 46 -11.89 1.87 3.03
C ALA A 46 -12.09 3.37 3.36
N LEU A 47 -11.05 4.05 3.84
CA LEU A 47 -11.09 5.49 4.10
C LEU A 47 -11.38 6.28 2.81
N CYS A 48 -10.69 5.99 1.71
CA CYS A 48 -10.92 6.69 0.45
C CYS A 48 -12.34 6.43 -0.10
N ALA A 49 -12.93 5.26 0.15
CA ALA A 49 -14.32 4.96 -0.22
C ALA A 49 -15.31 5.82 0.57
N GLU A 50 -15.14 5.93 1.89
CA GLU A 50 -15.92 6.82 2.76
C GLU A 50 -15.82 8.28 2.32
N LEU A 51 -14.60 8.76 2.06
CA LEU A 51 -14.34 10.13 1.60
C LEU A 51 -14.97 10.40 0.24
N CYS A 52 -14.88 9.47 -0.73
CA CYS A 52 -15.53 9.62 -2.03
C CYS A 52 -17.05 9.66 -1.90
N LEU A 53 -17.64 8.78 -1.08
CA LEU A 53 -19.08 8.76 -0.84
C LEU A 53 -19.57 10.06 -0.20
N ARG A 54 -18.85 10.54 0.81
CA ARG A 54 -19.15 11.81 1.48
C ARG A 54 -19.02 13.00 0.52
N ALA A 55 -18.02 12.98 -0.36
CA ALA A 55 -17.76 14.07 -1.31
C ALA A 55 -18.75 14.09 -2.48
N LEU A 56 -19.11 12.94 -3.03
CA LEU A 56 -19.80 12.84 -4.33
C LEU A 56 -21.21 12.25 -4.25
N GLY A 57 -21.54 11.54 -3.16
CA GLY A 57 -22.77 10.79 -2.99
C GLY A 57 -22.75 9.41 -3.65
N LYS A 58 -23.60 8.49 -3.14
CA LYS A 58 -23.65 7.07 -3.52
C LYS A 58 -23.83 6.81 -5.02
N GLY A 59 -24.56 7.67 -5.72
CA GLY A 59 -24.82 7.50 -7.16
C GLY A 59 -23.61 7.80 -8.06
N ARG A 60 -22.52 8.34 -7.51
CA ARG A 60 -21.36 8.83 -8.25
C ARG A 60 -20.05 8.17 -7.85
N VAL A 61 -20.13 7.07 -7.11
CA VAL A 61 -18.96 6.30 -6.66
C VAL A 61 -19.17 4.83 -6.97
N LEU A 62 -18.15 4.20 -7.56
CA LEU A 62 -18.13 2.78 -7.85
C LEU A 62 -16.90 2.14 -7.22
N GLY A 63 -17.10 1.14 -6.36
CA GLY A 63 -16.03 0.30 -5.84
C GLY A 63 -15.75 -0.87 -6.77
N LEU A 64 -14.47 -1.21 -6.99
CA LEU A 64 -14.08 -2.46 -7.65
C LEU A 64 -13.38 -3.38 -6.66
N VAL A 65 -13.85 -4.62 -6.58
CA VAL A 65 -13.19 -5.70 -5.82
C VAL A 65 -12.50 -6.60 -6.82
N LEU A 66 -11.17 -6.67 -6.78
CA LEU A 66 -10.35 -7.28 -7.83
C LEU A 66 -9.50 -8.44 -7.27
N PRO A 67 -10.13 -9.52 -6.77
CA PRO A 67 -9.43 -10.64 -6.20
C PRO A 67 -8.71 -11.44 -7.28
N GLU A 68 -7.72 -12.22 -6.85
CA GLU A 68 -7.08 -13.26 -7.63
C GLU A 68 -6.85 -14.50 -6.74
N ARG A 69 -6.44 -15.63 -7.33
CA ARG A 69 -6.37 -16.92 -6.65
C ARG A 69 -5.57 -16.93 -5.33
N GLU A 70 -4.60 -16.03 -5.17
CA GLU A 70 -3.75 -15.91 -3.98
C GLU A 70 -4.16 -14.76 -3.06
N SER A 71 -5.21 -14.01 -3.39
CA SER A 71 -5.77 -12.99 -2.50
C SER A 71 -6.36 -13.65 -1.25
N ASN A 72 -6.18 -13.02 -0.09
CA ASN A 72 -6.72 -13.54 1.15
C ASN A 72 -8.26 -13.59 1.09
N PRO A 73 -8.92 -14.74 1.28
CA PRO A 73 -10.38 -14.85 1.21
C PRO A 73 -11.11 -13.88 2.16
N ILE A 74 -10.54 -13.60 3.33
CA ILE A 74 -11.13 -12.70 4.33
C ILE A 74 -11.20 -11.25 3.83
N THR A 75 -10.34 -10.87 2.88
CA THR A 75 -10.37 -9.55 2.24
C THR A 75 -11.74 -9.27 1.63
N THR A 76 -12.30 -10.22 0.88
CA THR A 76 -13.59 -10.03 0.20
C THR A 76 -14.74 -9.92 1.20
N GLU A 77 -14.67 -10.68 2.30
CA GLU A 77 -15.66 -10.61 3.38
C GLU A 77 -15.70 -9.22 4.01
N TYR A 78 -14.55 -8.70 4.43
CA TYR A 78 -14.46 -7.37 5.06
C TYR A 78 -14.86 -6.24 4.10
N VAL A 79 -14.45 -6.33 2.83
CA VAL A 79 -14.90 -5.38 1.80
C VAL A 79 -16.41 -5.42 1.66
N THR A 80 -17.02 -6.61 1.62
CA THR A 80 -18.48 -6.75 1.52
C THR A 80 -19.18 -6.15 2.73
N MET A 81 -18.74 -6.48 3.95
CA MET A 81 -19.29 -5.95 5.19
C MET A 81 -19.24 -4.41 5.22
N HIS A 82 -18.08 -3.84 4.91
CA HIS A 82 -17.90 -2.39 4.94
C HIS A 82 -18.72 -1.69 3.85
N THR A 83 -18.69 -2.20 2.61
CA THR A 83 -19.42 -1.58 1.48
C THR A 83 -20.94 -1.65 1.65
N GLN A 84 -21.47 -2.72 2.25
CA GLN A 84 -22.87 -2.81 2.62
C GLN A 84 -23.25 -1.78 3.70
N LYS A 85 -22.42 -1.64 4.75
CA LYS A 85 -22.63 -0.64 5.82
C LYS A 85 -22.76 0.77 5.24
N ILE A 86 -21.88 1.15 4.33
CA ILE A 86 -21.82 2.52 3.78
C ILE A 86 -22.76 2.69 2.57
N GLY A 87 -23.26 1.59 2.01
CA GLY A 87 -24.11 1.56 0.82
C GLY A 87 -23.36 1.97 -0.46
N LEU A 88 -22.13 1.47 -0.62
CA LEU A 88 -21.34 1.64 -1.85
C LEU A 88 -21.71 0.55 -2.86
N ASN A 89 -21.97 0.94 -4.10
CA ASN A 89 -22.10 -0.01 -5.20
C ASN A 89 -20.73 -0.58 -5.57
N THR A 90 -20.65 -1.91 -5.69
CA THR A 90 -19.41 -2.61 -6.02
C THR A 90 -19.56 -3.52 -7.22
N VAL A 91 -18.49 -3.68 -7.99
CA VAL A 91 -18.34 -4.73 -8.99
C VAL A 91 -17.14 -5.60 -8.65
N THR A 92 -17.33 -6.92 -8.64
CA THR A 92 -16.27 -7.88 -8.36
C THR A 92 -15.81 -8.55 -9.64
N ILE A 93 -14.50 -8.55 -9.89
CA ILE A 93 -13.89 -9.16 -11.08
C ILE A 93 -12.69 -9.98 -10.63
N ASP A 94 -12.78 -11.30 -10.80
CA ASP A 94 -11.62 -12.18 -10.62
C ASP A 94 -10.63 -11.97 -11.77
N ILE A 95 -9.41 -11.49 -11.43
CA ILE A 95 -8.37 -11.19 -12.42
C ILE A 95 -7.41 -12.36 -12.67
N THR A 96 -7.67 -13.54 -12.11
CA THR A 96 -6.78 -14.72 -12.16
C THR A 96 -6.45 -15.10 -13.59
N SER A 97 -7.44 -15.20 -14.47
CA SER A 97 -7.22 -15.62 -15.87
C SER A 97 -6.36 -14.62 -16.66
N ALA A 98 -6.50 -13.31 -16.39
CA ALA A 98 -5.63 -12.31 -17.00
C ALA A 98 -4.17 -12.49 -16.54
N LEU A 99 -3.96 -12.75 -15.25
CA LEU A 99 -2.64 -12.98 -14.69
C LEU A 99 -2.01 -14.29 -15.15
N GLU A 100 -2.82 -15.33 -15.38
CA GLU A 100 -2.42 -16.59 -16.02
C GLU A 100 -1.96 -16.37 -17.45
N TRP A 101 -2.73 -15.61 -18.23
CA TRP A 101 -2.38 -15.30 -19.61
C TRP A 101 -1.05 -14.51 -19.69
N PHE A 102 -0.84 -13.55 -18.78
CA PHE A 102 0.46 -12.88 -18.63
C PHE A 102 1.58 -13.82 -18.16
N GLY A 103 1.25 -15.04 -17.69
CA GLY A 103 2.18 -16.00 -17.10
C GLY A 103 2.80 -15.50 -15.80
N THR A 104 2.06 -14.68 -15.03
CA THR A 104 2.53 -14.02 -13.80
C THR A 104 2.99 -15.05 -12.77
N TYR A 105 2.14 -16.04 -12.47
CA TYR A 105 2.43 -17.09 -11.50
C TYR A 105 3.57 -17.99 -11.98
N GLU A 106 3.49 -18.50 -13.21
CA GLU A 106 4.49 -19.44 -13.73
C GLU A 106 5.90 -18.82 -13.79
N LYS A 107 6.04 -17.55 -14.19
CA LYS A 107 7.33 -16.86 -14.20
C LYS A 107 7.93 -16.74 -12.79
N ARG A 108 7.11 -16.43 -11.78
CA ARG A 108 7.54 -16.40 -10.38
C ARG A 108 7.90 -17.80 -9.90
N ASP A 109 7.02 -18.77 -10.14
CA ASP A 109 7.15 -20.13 -9.61
C ASP A 109 8.35 -20.86 -10.22
N GLN A 110 8.72 -20.58 -11.46
CA GLN A 110 9.98 -21.05 -12.05
C GLN A 110 11.21 -20.58 -11.27
N VAL A 111 11.22 -19.32 -10.82
CA VAL A 111 12.32 -18.78 -10.00
C VAL A 111 12.34 -19.43 -8.63
N ILE A 112 11.16 -19.66 -8.03
CA ILE A 112 11.07 -20.32 -6.73
C ILE A 112 11.50 -21.78 -6.86
N ARG A 113 11.04 -22.53 -7.87
CA ARG A 113 11.44 -23.92 -8.14
C ARG A 113 12.92 -24.09 -8.43
N ALA A 114 13.56 -23.11 -9.06
CA ALA A 114 15.00 -23.12 -9.26
C ALA A 114 15.80 -23.03 -7.94
N ILE A 115 15.16 -22.53 -6.87
CA ILE A 115 15.76 -22.39 -5.53
C ILE A 115 15.32 -23.54 -4.62
N PHE A 116 14.04 -23.91 -4.69
CA PHE A 116 13.38 -24.97 -3.93
C PHE A 116 12.67 -25.91 -4.93
N PRO A 117 13.36 -26.94 -5.48
CA PRO A 117 12.80 -27.84 -6.48
C PRO A 117 11.47 -28.52 -6.09
N GLU A 118 11.19 -28.64 -4.80
CA GLU A 118 9.97 -29.17 -4.22
C GLU A 118 8.75 -28.22 -4.32
N TYR A 119 8.95 -26.93 -4.62
CA TYR A 119 7.89 -25.94 -4.64
C TYR A 119 6.82 -26.24 -5.69
N ASN A 120 5.57 -26.34 -5.25
CA ASN A 120 4.42 -26.66 -6.07
C ASN A 120 3.19 -25.81 -5.67
N ASN A 121 2.03 -26.10 -6.25
CA ASN A 121 0.79 -25.33 -6.02
C ASN A 121 0.20 -25.46 -4.60
N GLN A 122 0.68 -26.41 -3.79
CA GLN A 122 0.33 -26.52 -2.37
C GLN A 122 1.25 -25.69 -1.48
N CYS A 123 2.36 -25.20 -2.02
CA CYS A 123 3.27 -24.32 -1.29
C CYS A 123 2.81 -22.87 -1.36
N LYS A 124 3.06 -22.13 -0.29
CA LYS A 124 2.90 -20.68 -0.25
C LYS A 124 4.26 -20.00 -0.28
N SER A 125 4.34 -18.76 -0.76
CA SER A 125 5.59 -18.00 -0.75
C SER A 125 5.41 -16.53 -0.42
N LYS A 126 6.43 -15.96 0.25
CA LYS A 126 6.58 -14.52 0.48
C LYS A 126 8.04 -14.08 0.39
N ILE A 127 8.26 -12.78 0.24
CA ILE A 127 9.56 -12.16 0.44
C ILE A 127 9.51 -11.21 1.62
N VAL A 128 10.57 -11.20 2.43
CA VAL A 128 10.68 -10.36 3.62
C VAL A 128 12.05 -9.71 3.69
N LEU A 129 12.13 -8.58 4.38
CA LEU A 129 13.38 -7.96 4.80
C LEU A 129 13.78 -8.43 6.21
N PRO A 130 15.04 -8.25 6.62
CA PRO A 130 15.44 -8.53 8.00
C PRO A 130 14.61 -7.69 8.97
N PRO A 131 14.02 -8.27 10.03
CA PRO A 131 13.21 -7.51 10.97
C PRO A 131 14.06 -6.55 11.81
N ASP A 132 13.40 -5.79 12.69
CA ASP A 132 14.01 -5.01 13.76
C ASP A 132 15.07 -4.02 13.28
N LEU A 133 14.75 -3.19 12.28
CA LEU A 133 15.71 -2.21 11.73
C LEU A 133 16.35 -1.40 12.85
N LEU A 134 15.57 -0.93 13.83
CA LEU A 134 16.09 -0.14 14.95
C LEU A 134 17.07 -0.92 15.84
N SER A 135 16.87 -2.23 16.03
CA SER A 135 17.65 -3.02 16.99
C SER A 135 18.91 -3.63 16.38
N ARG A 136 18.95 -3.92 15.07
CA ARG A 136 20.10 -4.57 14.42
C ARG A 136 20.48 -3.92 13.10
N ASP A 137 21.78 -3.68 12.92
CA ASP A 137 22.29 -3.29 11.60
C ASP A 137 22.34 -4.53 10.71
N ALA A 138 21.63 -4.50 9.59
CA ALA A 138 21.51 -5.62 8.67
C ALA A 138 21.51 -5.11 7.24
N PHE A 139 22.29 -5.78 6.39
CA PHE A 139 22.27 -5.50 4.96
C PHE A 139 20.85 -5.66 4.40
N ASN A 140 20.44 -4.71 3.56
CA ASN A 140 19.14 -4.75 2.86
C ASN A 140 19.16 -5.84 1.79
N PHE A 141 18.85 -7.08 2.18
CA PHE A 141 18.61 -8.19 1.26
C PHE A 141 17.26 -8.83 1.55
N PHE A 142 16.55 -9.19 0.48
CA PHE A 142 15.30 -9.92 0.59
C PHE A 142 15.55 -11.41 0.81
N THR A 143 14.75 -12.00 1.68
CA THR A 143 14.69 -13.44 1.93
C THR A 143 13.40 -13.99 1.37
N LEU A 144 13.49 -15.00 0.51
CA LEU A 144 12.35 -15.80 0.10
C LEU A 144 12.03 -16.79 1.22
N ARG A 145 10.76 -16.84 1.63
CA ARG A 145 10.23 -17.87 2.51
C ARG A 145 9.16 -18.66 1.77
N ILE A 146 9.23 -19.98 1.88
CA ILE A 146 8.18 -20.89 1.41
C ILE A 146 7.63 -21.68 2.59
N GLU A 147 6.34 -21.97 2.55
CA GLU A 147 5.64 -22.86 3.47
C GLU A 147 5.06 -24.02 2.66
N ASP A 148 5.33 -25.26 3.05
CA ASP A 148 4.74 -26.45 2.43
C ASP A 148 3.37 -26.83 3.05
N SER A 149 2.75 -27.88 2.53
CA SER A 149 1.44 -28.36 2.99
C SER A 149 1.42 -28.84 4.45
N ASP A 150 2.59 -29.20 4.99
CA ASP A 150 2.75 -29.68 6.36
C ASP A 150 3.09 -28.53 7.34
N GLY A 151 3.17 -27.29 6.83
CA GLY A 151 3.51 -26.10 7.60
C GLY A 151 5.02 -25.91 7.83
N ASN A 152 5.88 -26.68 7.16
CA ASN A 152 7.32 -26.47 7.28
C ASN A 152 7.75 -25.25 6.48
N VAL A 153 8.52 -24.37 7.14
CA VAL A 153 9.03 -23.14 6.51
C VAL A 153 10.50 -23.30 6.13
N LYS A 154 10.81 -23.06 4.84
CA LYS A 154 12.18 -22.94 4.34
C LYS A 154 12.45 -21.51 3.91
N SER A 155 13.70 -21.06 4.05
CA SER A 155 14.06 -19.70 3.66
C SER A 155 15.46 -19.59 3.08
N THR A 156 15.64 -18.63 2.19
CA THR A 156 16.95 -18.34 1.60
C THR A 156 17.03 -16.91 1.09
N ARG A 157 18.24 -16.36 1.08
CA ARG A 157 18.50 -15.02 0.56
C ARG A 157 18.34 -15.01 -0.96
N LEU A 158 17.61 -14.02 -1.47
CA LEU A 158 17.46 -13.81 -2.90
C LEU A 158 18.66 -13.05 -3.47
N ASN A 159 19.14 -13.50 -4.63
CA ASN A 159 19.99 -12.68 -5.48
C ASN A 159 19.14 -11.65 -6.24
N SER A 160 19.79 -10.63 -6.81
CA SER A 160 19.11 -9.50 -7.45
C SER A 160 18.25 -9.90 -8.66
N ARG A 161 18.62 -10.94 -9.41
CA ARG A 161 17.82 -11.41 -10.57
C ARG A 161 16.54 -12.09 -10.11
N SER A 162 16.64 -13.00 -9.15
CA SER A 162 15.48 -13.71 -8.59
C SER A 162 14.51 -12.73 -7.93
N LEU A 163 15.01 -11.78 -7.14
CA LEU A 163 14.20 -10.71 -6.55
C LEU A 163 13.44 -9.91 -7.62
N ARG A 164 14.14 -9.40 -8.64
CA ARG A 164 13.51 -8.61 -9.71
C ARG A 164 12.41 -9.38 -10.44
N CYS A 165 12.58 -10.67 -10.64
CA CYS A 165 11.56 -11.49 -11.31
C CYS A 165 10.31 -11.68 -10.43
N ILE A 166 10.49 -11.98 -9.14
CA ILE A 166 9.38 -12.08 -8.18
C ILE A 166 8.63 -10.75 -8.08
N VAL A 167 9.35 -9.63 -7.91
CA VAL A 167 8.75 -8.29 -7.86
C VAL A 167 8.06 -7.92 -9.17
N ALA A 168 8.61 -8.31 -10.32
CA ALA A 168 7.95 -8.08 -11.61
C ALA A 168 6.60 -8.80 -11.69
N ALA A 169 6.52 -10.04 -11.22
CA ALA A 169 5.26 -10.79 -11.16
C ALA A 169 4.25 -10.12 -10.21
N THR A 170 4.68 -9.72 -9.01
CA THR A 170 3.86 -8.96 -8.06
C THR A 170 3.33 -7.66 -8.66
N ASN A 171 4.18 -6.91 -9.39
CA ASN A 171 3.78 -5.65 -10.02
C ASN A 171 2.79 -5.85 -11.17
N THR A 172 2.84 -6.99 -11.88
CA THR A 172 1.83 -7.32 -12.90
C THR A 172 0.44 -7.43 -12.27
N LYS A 173 0.32 -8.02 -11.06
CA LYS A 173 -0.96 -8.06 -10.33
C LYS A 173 -1.55 -6.67 -10.14
N GLN A 174 -0.76 -5.72 -9.61
CA GLN A 174 -1.22 -4.35 -9.36
C GLN A 174 -1.58 -3.60 -10.67
N ARG A 175 -0.82 -3.82 -11.74
CA ARG A 175 -1.08 -3.21 -13.05
C ARG A 175 -2.36 -3.74 -13.70
N THR A 176 -2.64 -5.03 -13.56
CA THR A 176 -3.90 -5.61 -14.03
C THR A 176 -5.09 -4.99 -13.29
N ARG A 177 -4.97 -4.74 -11.97
CA ARG A 177 -6.02 -4.03 -11.22
C ARG A 177 -6.25 -2.61 -11.74
N MET A 178 -5.18 -1.86 -11.98
CA MET A 178 -5.24 -0.52 -12.58
C MET A 178 -5.96 -0.51 -13.93
N MET A 179 -5.69 -1.49 -14.80
CA MET A 179 -6.38 -1.61 -16.10
C MET A 179 -7.91 -1.73 -15.93
N HIS A 180 -8.38 -2.52 -14.96
CA HIS A 180 -9.81 -2.62 -14.66
C HIS A 180 -10.38 -1.33 -14.07
N LEU A 181 -9.65 -0.67 -13.16
CA LEU A 181 -10.08 0.63 -12.62
C LEU A 181 -10.32 1.66 -13.72
N TYR A 182 -9.39 1.79 -14.66
CA TYR A 182 -9.54 2.72 -15.78
C TYR A 182 -10.64 2.29 -16.76
N TYR A 183 -10.81 0.99 -17.05
CA TYR A 183 -11.92 0.53 -17.89
C TYR A 183 -13.28 1.01 -17.36
N TYR A 184 -13.54 0.82 -16.06
CA TYR A 184 -14.78 1.30 -15.45
C TYR A 184 -14.84 2.82 -15.32
N ALA A 185 -13.71 3.48 -15.06
CA ALA A 185 -13.67 4.93 -14.98
C ALA A 185 -14.03 5.57 -16.33
N GLU A 186 -13.42 5.10 -17.42
CA GLU A 186 -13.71 5.57 -18.77
C GLU A 186 -15.16 5.30 -19.18
N MET A 187 -15.64 4.08 -18.94
CA MET A 187 -17.03 3.69 -19.25
C MET A 187 -18.07 4.58 -18.57
N ASN A 188 -17.78 5.05 -17.34
CA ASN A 188 -18.70 5.88 -16.56
C ASN A 188 -18.37 7.39 -16.62
N ASN A 189 -17.35 7.80 -17.39
CA ASN A 189 -16.76 9.15 -17.33
C ASN A 189 -16.37 9.57 -15.90
N TYR A 190 -15.81 8.67 -15.11
CA TYR A 190 -15.34 8.90 -13.75
C TYR A 190 -13.81 9.09 -13.74
N LEU A 191 -13.27 9.60 -12.64
CA LEU A 191 -11.83 9.53 -12.36
C LEU A 191 -11.48 8.27 -11.57
N VAL A 192 -10.20 7.87 -11.58
CA VAL A 192 -9.66 6.83 -10.69
C VAL A 192 -9.12 7.47 -9.41
N CYS A 193 -9.70 7.10 -8.27
CA CYS A 193 -9.28 7.53 -6.94
C CYS A 193 -8.24 6.55 -6.37
N GLY A 194 -7.07 7.08 -6.03
CA GLY A 194 -5.99 6.35 -5.38
C GLY A 194 -6.10 6.31 -3.87
N THR A 195 -5.24 5.47 -3.29
CA THR A 195 -5.26 5.14 -1.85
C THR A 195 -3.86 5.18 -1.26
N THR A 196 -2.88 5.77 -1.97
CA THR A 196 -1.50 5.83 -1.49
C THR A 196 -1.40 6.87 -0.39
N ASN A 197 -0.95 6.47 0.81
CA ASN A 197 -0.70 7.41 1.91
C ASN A 197 0.73 7.99 1.83
N ARG A 198 1.03 9.01 2.64
CA ARG A 198 2.32 9.70 2.65
C ARG A 198 3.48 8.76 2.94
N THR A 199 3.31 7.86 3.91
CA THR A 199 4.34 6.91 4.33
C THR A 199 4.76 6.02 3.16
N GLU A 200 3.78 5.50 2.43
CA GLU A 200 3.97 4.72 1.19
C GLU A 200 4.58 5.56 0.07
N LEU A 201 4.04 6.75 -0.18
CA LEU A 201 4.47 7.62 -1.28
C LEU A 201 5.94 8.02 -1.13
N VAL A 202 6.32 8.52 0.05
CA VAL A 202 7.67 9.01 0.35
C VAL A 202 8.68 7.86 0.30
N GLN A 203 8.34 6.71 0.90
CA GLN A 203 9.23 5.57 0.91
C GLN A 203 9.26 4.81 -0.43
N GLY A 204 8.27 5.03 -1.30
CA GLY A 204 8.15 4.36 -2.60
C GLY A 204 7.60 2.94 -2.48
N PHE A 205 6.67 2.73 -1.55
CA PHE A 205 5.95 1.47 -1.36
C PHE A 205 4.63 1.49 -2.14
N PHE A 206 4.73 1.56 -3.46
CA PHE A 206 3.61 1.50 -4.40
C PHE A 206 4.13 1.07 -5.79
N VAL A 207 3.23 0.61 -6.67
CA VAL A 207 3.59 0.26 -8.05
C VAL A 207 3.25 1.40 -8.99
N LYS A 208 4.25 1.98 -9.65
CA LYS A 208 4.04 2.94 -10.75
C LYS A 208 3.21 2.29 -11.87
N TYR A 209 2.11 2.95 -12.22
CA TYR A 209 1.09 2.44 -13.15
C TYR A 209 0.38 1.16 -12.66
N GLY A 210 0.46 0.85 -11.37
CA GLY A 210 -0.40 -0.10 -10.68
C GLY A 210 -1.32 0.65 -9.75
N ASP A 211 -1.22 0.41 -8.44
CA ASP A 211 -1.87 1.18 -7.38
C ASP A 211 -1.50 2.68 -7.38
N GLY A 212 -0.31 3.04 -7.87
CA GLY A 212 0.07 4.44 -8.12
C GLY A 212 -0.32 4.98 -9.49
N GLY A 213 -1.10 4.25 -10.28
CA GLY A 213 -1.65 4.70 -11.57
C GLY A 213 -3.06 5.21 -11.38
N VAL A 214 -3.22 6.48 -10.99
CA VAL A 214 -4.50 7.07 -10.60
C VAL A 214 -4.59 8.53 -11.06
N ASP A 215 -5.80 9.10 -11.04
CA ASP A 215 -6.01 10.52 -11.38
C ASP A 215 -5.83 11.43 -10.16
N VAL A 216 -6.20 10.95 -8.97
CA VAL A 216 -6.10 11.69 -7.71
C VAL A 216 -5.69 10.79 -6.55
N ASP A 217 -4.84 11.26 -5.65
CA ASP A 217 -4.52 10.61 -4.37
C ASP A 217 -4.95 11.51 -3.21
N PRO A 218 -6.19 11.37 -2.69
CA PRO A 218 -6.76 12.29 -1.72
C PRO A 218 -6.11 12.22 -0.33
N ILE A 219 -5.33 11.16 -0.04
CA ILE A 219 -4.69 10.93 1.26
C ILE A 219 -3.15 10.89 1.18
N ALA A 220 -2.55 11.25 0.04
CA ALA A 220 -1.10 11.22 -0.18
C ALA A 220 -0.30 12.13 0.77
N HIS A 221 -0.95 13.09 1.43
CA HIS A 221 -0.32 13.96 2.44
C HIS A 221 -0.44 13.43 3.87
N LEU A 222 -1.22 12.37 4.11
CA LEU A 222 -1.44 11.79 5.44
C LEU A 222 -0.48 10.64 5.71
N TYR A 223 0.16 10.64 6.87
CA TYR A 223 0.87 9.45 7.36
C TYR A 223 -0.12 8.33 7.71
N LYS A 224 0.34 7.08 7.76
CA LYS A 224 -0.53 5.92 8.06
C LYS A 224 -1.32 6.09 9.35
N MET A 225 -0.69 6.60 10.40
CA MET A 225 -1.36 6.85 11.69
C MET A 225 -2.43 7.93 11.60
N GLN A 226 -2.32 8.87 10.65
CA GLN A 226 -3.39 9.84 10.36
C GLN A 226 -4.52 9.18 9.55
N VAL A 227 -4.19 8.29 8.62
CA VAL A 227 -5.20 7.46 7.92
C VAL A 227 -6.06 6.69 8.92
N TYR A 228 -5.46 6.03 9.92
CA TYR A 228 -6.20 5.35 10.99
C TYR A 228 -7.09 6.31 11.80
N GLN A 229 -6.60 7.51 12.13
CA GLN A 229 -7.39 8.51 12.84
C GLN A 229 -8.65 8.92 12.05
N LEU A 230 -8.52 9.21 10.75
CA LEU A 230 -9.70 9.52 9.92
C LEU A 230 -10.61 8.30 9.72
N ALA A 231 -10.04 7.13 9.47
CA ALA A 231 -10.81 5.91 9.24
C ALA A 231 -11.70 5.58 10.44
N GLY A 232 -11.16 5.67 11.66
CA GLY A 232 -11.95 5.53 12.89
C GLY A 232 -13.01 6.62 13.04
N HIS A 233 -12.67 7.88 12.75
CA HIS A 233 -13.62 9.00 12.82
C HIS A 233 -14.78 8.87 11.83
N LEU A 234 -14.53 8.36 10.63
CA LEU A 234 -15.55 8.15 9.59
C LEU A 234 -16.30 6.83 9.72
N GLY A 235 -15.92 5.97 10.67
CA GLY A 235 -16.63 4.73 10.95
C GLY A 235 -16.27 3.58 10.03
N VAL A 236 -15.02 3.49 9.55
CA VAL A 236 -14.48 2.25 8.99
C VAL A 236 -14.64 1.13 10.04
N ILE A 237 -15.02 -0.07 9.58
CA ILE A 237 -15.34 -1.20 10.48
C ILE A 237 -14.10 -1.72 11.22
N ASP A 238 -14.30 -2.26 12.42
CA ASP A 238 -13.23 -2.72 13.30
C ASP A 238 -12.40 -3.84 12.65
N GLU A 239 -13.02 -4.73 11.88
CA GLU A 239 -12.34 -5.82 11.16
C GLU A 239 -11.27 -5.31 10.19
N ILE A 240 -11.49 -4.14 9.56
CA ILE A 240 -10.49 -3.49 8.69
C ILE A 240 -9.46 -2.73 9.54
N MET A 241 -9.89 -2.11 10.64
CA MET A 241 -9.03 -1.31 11.52
C MET A 241 -8.03 -2.16 12.31
N GLU A 242 -8.41 -3.36 12.73
CA GLU A 242 -7.59 -4.28 13.52
C GLU A 242 -6.69 -5.17 12.66
N ARG A 243 -6.99 -5.27 11.35
CA ARG A 243 -6.18 -6.06 10.43
C ARG A 243 -4.80 -5.42 10.24
N ALA A 244 -3.76 -6.25 10.36
CA ALA A 244 -2.40 -5.85 10.05
C ALA A 244 -2.29 -5.40 8.58
N PRO A 245 -1.71 -4.22 8.29
CA PRO A 245 -1.48 -3.77 6.92
C PRO A 245 -0.64 -4.77 6.13
N SER A 246 -1.10 -5.06 4.92
CA SER A 246 -0.50 -6.06 4.03
C SER A 246 -0.67 -5.63 2.57
N PRO A 247 0.30 -5.93 1.69
CA PRO A 247 0.15 -5.68 0.26
C PRO A 247 -0.84 -6.65 -0.42
N ASP A 248 -1.21 -7.77 0.21
CA ASP A 248 -2.08 -8.82 -0.34
C ASP A 248 -1.67 -9.27 -1.76
N THR A 249 -0.36 -9.47 -1.96
CA THR A 249 0.23 -9.86 -3.26
C THR A 249 0.92 -11.22 -3.29
N PHE A 250 1.04 -11.87 -2.14
CA PHE A 250 1.77 -13.12 -1.93
C PHE A 250 0.85 -14.19 -1.35
N SER A 251 1.05 -15.46 -1.72
CA SER A 251 0.25 -16.58 -1.21
C SER A 251 0.56 -16.93 0.25
N PHE A 252 1.74 -16.56 0.74
CA PHE A 252 2.07 -16.60 2.16
C PHE A 252 1.85 -15.21 2.76
N GLU A 253 1.02 -15.13 3.80
CA GLU A 253 0.69 -13.90 4.50
C GLU A 253 1.95 -13.12 4.92
N VAL A 254 1.96 -11.83 4.58
CA VAL A 254 3.07 -10.92 4.86
C VAL A 254 2.53 -9.53 5.18
N THR A 255 3.08 -8.87 6.18
CA THR A 255 2.72 -7.49 6.51
C THR A 255 3.62 -6.49 5.79
N ASP A 256 3.20 -5.23 5.72
CA ASP A 256 4.04 -4.14 5.20
C ASP A 256 5.34 -4.00 6.02
N GLU A 257 5.27 -4.27 7.32
CA GLU A 257 6.41 -4.26 8.23
C GLU A 257 7.42 -5.35 7.85
N GLU A 258 6.97 -6.59 7.65
CA GLU A 258 7.84 -7.70 7.24
C GLU A 258 8.41 -7.51 5.83
N MET A 259 7.59 -7.03 4.90
CA MET A 259 7.94 -6.94 3.48
C MET A 259 8.84 -5.75 3.18
N TYR A 260 8.60 -4.60 3.81
CA TYR A 260 9.18 -3.33 3.37
C TYR A 260 9.69 -2.42 4.49
N PHE A 261 8.87 -2.11 5.49
CA PHE A 261 9.17 -1.01 6.42
C PHE A 261 10.10 -1.38 7.57
N ARG A 262 10.05 -2.63 8.07
CA ARG A 262 10.90 -3.15 9.16
C ARG A 262 10.77 -2.39 10.50
N ILE A 263 9.77 -1.52 10.62
CA ILE A 263 9.40 -0.74 11.80
C ILE A 263 7.86 -0.68 11.84
N PRO A 264 7.23 -0.83 13.01
CA PRO A 264 5.79 -0.59 13.17
C PRO A 264 5.40 0.84 12.80
N TYR A 265 4.24 1.02 12.16
CA TYR A 265 3.75 2.32 11.67
C TYR A 265 3.74 3.43 12.73
N SER A 266 3.37 3.11 13.97
CA SER A 266 3.34 4.06 15.09
C SER A 266 4.69 4.72 15.37
N THR A 267 5.79 4.02 15.12
CA THR A 267 7.16 4.52 15.27
C THR A 267 7.70 5.05 13.94
N LEU A 268 7.42 4.35 12.84
CA LEU A 268 7.83 4.70 11.49
C LEU A 268 7.38 6.11 11.11
N ASP A 269 6.10 6.45 11.30
CA ASP A 269 5.54 7.72 10.84
C ASP A 269 6.12 8.92 11.60
N LEU A 270 6.37 8.77 12.90
CA LEU A 270 7.02 9.81 13.71
C LEU A 270 8.47 10.04 13.27
N LEU A 271 9.22 8.96 13.04
CA LEU A 271 10.59 9.06 12.52
C LEU A 271 10.61 9.65 11.11
N LEU A 272 9.67 9.25 10.25
CA LEU A 272 9.58 9.74 8.89
C LEU A 272 9.21 11.24 8.87
N TYR A 273 8.26 11.67 9.70
CA TYR A 273 7.96 13.09 9.92
C TYR A 273 9.19 13.87 10.36
N ALA A 274 9.93 13.35 11.35
CA ALA A 274 11.13 13.99 11.85
C ALA A 274 12.20 14.16 10.75
N TRP A 275 12.38 13.11 9.94
CA TRP A 275 13.32 13.13 8.81
C TRP A 275 12.90 14.13 7.73
N GLU A 276 11.63 14.13 7.32
CA GLU A 276 11.11 15.04 6.27
C GLU A 276 11.16 16.52 6.69
N ASN A 277 11.02 16.80 7.98
CA ASN A 277 11.01 18.18 8.52
C ASN A 277 12.36 18.62 9.10
N GLY A 278 13.43 17.83 8.94
CA GLY A 278 14.77 18.19 9.39
C GLY A 278 14.90 18.34 10.91
N ILE A 279 14.09 17.60 11.68
CA ILE A 279 14.17 17.58 13.15
C ILE A 279 15.51 16.97 13.56
N SER A 280 16.18 17.61 14.53
CA SER A 280 17.50 17.15 14.97
C SER A 280 17.43 15.77 15.62
N VAL A 281 18.47 14.95 15.43
CA VAL A 281 18.52 13.61 16.03
C VAL A 281 18.41 13.66 17.55
N ALA A 282 19.03 14.66 18.20
CA ALA A 282 18.95 14.85 19.63
C ALA A 282 17.51 15.06 20.12
N GLU A 283 16.72 15.87 19.41
CA GLU A 283 15.32 16.14 19.74
C GLU A 283 14.45 14.89 19.52
N VAL A 284 14.70 14.11 18.47
CA VAL A 284 14.02 12.83 18.23
C VAL A 284 14.33 11.82 19.34
N CYS A 285 15.60 11.71 19.73
CA CYS A 285 16.03 10.83 20.82
C CYS A 285 15.32 11.18 22.13
N GLU A 286 15.27 12.46 22.48
CA GLU A 286 14.58 12.94 23.67
C GLU A 286 13.08 12.63 23.64
N ALA A 287 12.40 12.93 22.53
CA ALA A 287 10.95 12.75 22.41
C ALA A 287 10.50 11.29 22.33
N MET A 288 11.30 10.43 21.68
CA MET A 288 10.94 9.04 21.40
C MET A 288 11.56 8.03 22.36
N GLY A 289 12.58 8.42 23.14
CA GLY A 289 13.35 7.50 23.99
C GLY A 289 14.22 6.54 23.18
N LEU A 290 14.65 6.95 21.99
CA LEU A 290 15.51 6.19 21.10
C LEU A 290 16.97 6.64 21.24
N THR A 291 17.90 5.72 21.01
CA THR A 291 19.32 6.04 20.89
C THR A 291 19.62 6.78 19.59
N GLU A 292 20.71 7.56 19.58
CA GLU A 292 21.15 8.28 18.38
C GLU A 292 21.40 7.32 17.20
N GLU A 293 21.95 6.13 17.46
CA GLU A 293 22.19 5.12 16.45
C GLU A 293 20.90 4.54 15.86
N GLN A 294 19.86 4.33 16.68
CA GLN A 294 18.54 3.90 16.20
C GLN A 294 17.94 4.91 15.23
N VAL A 295 17.94 6.19 15.60
CA VAL A 295 17.39 7.28 14.78
C VAL A 295 18.19 7.43 13.48
N LYS A 296 19.52 7.46 13.57
CA LYS A 296 20.40 7.54 12.39
C LYS A 296 20.18 6.37 11.44
N ARG A 297 20.00 5.15 11.96
CA ARG A 297 19.75 3.97 11.11
C ARG A 297 18.42 4.08 10.38
N ALA A 298 17.35 4.52 11.05
CA ALA A 298 16.07 4.78 10.39
C ALA A 298 16.21 5.84 9.28
N PHE A 299 16.88 6.96 9.58
CA PHE A 299 17.07 8.04 8.60
C PHE A 299 17.90 7.61 7.39
N ARG A 300 18.93 6.77 7.59
CA ARG A 300 19.71 6.17 6.49
C ARG A 300 18.83 5.26 5.62
N ASP A 301 17.98 4.43 6.22
CA ASP A 301 17.05 3.57 5.49
C ASP A 301 16.04 4.40 4.67
N PHE A 302 15.46 5.44 5.27
CA PHE A 302 14.53 6.34 4.58
C PHE A 302 15.20 7.07 3.41
N ALA A 303 16.40 7.63 3.60
CA ALA A 303 17.13 8.30 2.54
C ALA A 303 17.49 7.32 1.40
N SER A 304 17.88 6.09 1.73
CA SER A 304 18.17 5.05 0.74
C SER A 304 16.93 4.68 -0.08
N LYS A 305 15.80 4.40 0.59
CA LYS A 305 14.53 4.05 -0.08
C LYS A 305 14.00 5.22 -0.91
N TYR A 306 13.99 6.43 -0.36
CA TYR A 306 13.56 7.64 -1.06
C TYR A 306 14.38 7.88 -2.33
N SER A 307 15.71 7.73 -2.25
CA SER A 307 16.59 7.88 -3.41
C SER A 307 16.36 6.79 -4.45
N ALA A 308 16.35 5.52 -4.04
CA ALA A 308 16.21 4.36 -4.93
C ALA A 308 14.84 4.33 -5.64
N THR A 309 13.80 4.88 -5.04
CA THR A 309 12.43 4.88 -5.57
C THR A 309 12.02 6.19 -6.22
N ARG A 310 12.93 7.18 -6.35
CA ARG A 310 12.61 8.51 -6.91
C ARG A 310 11.92 8.45 -8.26
N TYR A 311 12.29 7.49 -9.11
CA TYR A 311 11.72 7.31 -10.44
C TYR A 311 10.24 6.89 -10.43
N LEU A 312 9.75 6.31 -9.33
CA LEU A 312 8.34 5.93 -9.18
C LEU A 312 7.43 7.16 -9.10
N ARG A 313 7.89 8.21 -8.39
CA ARG A 313 7.20 9.50 -8.21
C ARG A 313 7.39 10.48 -9.37
N ALA A 314 8.28 10.17 -10.33
CA ALA A 314 8.59 11.09 -11.43
C ALA A 314 7.57 10.95 -12.56
N LEU A 315 7.16 12.09 -13.14
CA LEU A 315 6.55 12.09 -14.48
C LEU A 315 7.54 11.54 -15.51
N PRO A 316 7.07 11.01 -16.66
CA PRO A 316 7.95 10.66 -17.77
C PRO A 316 8.87 11.84 -18.13
N LEU A 317 10.17 11.59 -18.19
CA LEU A 317 11.15 12.60 -18.62
C LEU A 317 10.87 12.96 -20.08
N LYS A 318 10.70 14.25 -20.36
CA LYS A 318 10.48 14.78 -21.70
C LYS A 318 11.76 15.49 -22.14
N LEU A 319 12.15 15.30 -23.39
CA LEU A 319 13.09 16.20 -24.03
C LEU A 319 12.31 17.48 -24.34
N GLU A 320 12.54 18.54 -23.56
CA GLU A 320 11.98 19.85 -23.86
C GLU A 320 12.80 20.46 -25.01
N LEU A 321 12.08 20.93 -26.04
CA LEU A 321 12.62 21.76 -27.13
C LEU A 321 12.57 23.23 -26.71
#